data_AF-A0A9Q1CED0-F1
#
_entry.id   AF-A0A9Q1CED0-F1
#
_cell.length_a   1.000
_cell.length_b   1.000
_cell.length_c   1.000
_cell.angle_alpha   90.00
_cell.angle_beta   90.00
_cell.angle_gamma   90.00
#
_symmetry.space_group_name_H-M   'P 1'
#
loop_
_entity.id
_entity.type
_entity.pdbx_description
1 polymer ?
#
loop_
_entity_poly.entity_id
_entity_poly.type
_entity_poly.pdbx_seq_one_letter_code
_entity_poly.pdbx_strand_id
1 'polypeptide(L)'
;MKPTQRETTEHYKNEDPQAKCNILKERVKEMLNTCTKFDLTNCIKIERHYNKIHMRSLRAQRLFNKREKLLNQQRMQQLRNNTQYTQKESIARSANLASRHTSSFELLQQQFWETISVGPEYICCVCQQLWYRQSVVSAESLKTEHNSNLSSLDSKQWICRTCNQYVKSGRIPPLSKANNTTMPNIPADLHLHSLEERLIALRTPFMQIRELLRGRQMSMKCNVVNVPAIVTNTVRMLHKRIDESHTIPVKFKRKLSYNHSVMSQNVKPKKVLDAANWLVTNSQLYKEEGVSILQTWPQTLQTMDQEWKEFVDIRDIDTNSGANEQQKNVLTDSQTEMEPDSDDEWTEVVNEDAQPSGSLDTMPEFTTEGSLAYCLAPSEGNHPLGLFQDKYSEELAFPTLFCGQPRNENNVKVHYSDICKWELRHKDRRFAKCVPNIFFKAKKLQINQIQQKLHFA
;
A
#
# COMPACT_ATOMS: atom_id res chain seq x y z
N MET A 1 -3.74 -43.25 -24.38
CA MET A 1 -3.11 -42.78 -23.13
C MET A 1 -2.18 -41.62 -23.47
N LYS A 2 -2.55 -40.39 -23.11
CA LYS A 2 -1.74 -39.18 -23.33
C LYS A 2 -0.95 -38.88 -22.05
N PRO A 3 0.35 -38.54 -22.11
CA PRO A 3 1.09 -38.18 -20.92
C PRO A 3 0.74 -36.75 -20.46
N THR A 4 0.74 -36.59 -19.14
CA THR A 4 0.38 -35.39 -18.38
C THR A 4 1.44 -34.29 -18.43
N GLN A 5 1.01 -33.03 -18.60
CA GLN A 5 1.83 -31.81 -18.76
C GLN A 5 2.71 -31.42 -17.54
N ARG A 6 2.82 -32.25 -16.50
CA ARG A 6 3.59 -31.94 -15.28
C ARG A 6 5.01 -32.53 -15.25
N GLU A 7 5.32 -33.54 -16.06
CA GLU A 7 6.65 -34.17 -16.06
C GLU A 7 7.66 -33.46 -16.97
N THR A 8 7.22 -32.54 -17.84
CA THR A 8 8.11 -31.84 -18.77
C THR A 8 8.73 -30.56 -18.19
N THR A 9 8.45 -30.16 -16.95
CA THR A 9 8.96 -28.88 -16.39
C THR A 9 10.18 -29.01 -15.49
N GLU A 10 10.48 -30.19 -14.97
CA GLU A 10 11.66 -30.39 -14.11
C GLU A 10 12.94 -30.71 -14.89
N HIS A 11 12.82 -31.23 -16.11
CA HIS A 11 13.98 -31.59 -16.93
C HIS A 11 14.69 -30.38 -17.59
N TYR A 12 14.09 -29.18 -17.59
CA TYR A 12 14.59 -28.01 -18.34
C TYR A 12 15.52 -27.05 -17.57
N LYS A 13 15.72 -27.28 -16.26
CA LYS A 13 16.51 -26.36 -15.43
C LYS A 13 18.01 -26.66 -15.40
N ASN A 14 18.44 -27.86 -15.82
CA ASN A 14 19.84 -28.30 -15.68
C ASN A 14 20.62 -28.49 -17.00
N GLU A 15 20.06 -28.10 -18.15
CA GLU A 15 20.75 -28.28 -19.43
C GLU A 15 21.78 -27.18 -19.73
N ASP A 16 22.97 -27.61 -20.17
CA ASP A 16 24.08 -26.83 -20.68
C ASP A 16 23.59 -25.75 -21.68
N PRO A 17 23.98 -24.46 -21.51
CA PRO A 17 23.70 -23.40 -22.47
C PRO A 17 23.95 -23.77 -23.94
N GLN A 18 24.93 -24.64 -24.21
CA GLN A 18 25.25 -25.13 -25.55
C GLN A 18 24.18 -26.10 -26.08
N ALA A 19 23.60 -26.96 -25.24
CA ALA A 19 22.51 -27.88 -25.60
C ALA A 19 21.22 -27.12 -25.94
N LYS A 20 20.88 -26.09 -25.14
CA LYS A 20 19.76 -25.16 -25.44
C LYS A 20 19.96 -24.46 -26.78
N CYS A 21 21.21 -24.15 -27.13
CA CYS A 21 21.59 -23.52 -28.38
C CYS A 21 21.33 -24.43 -29.60
N ASN A 22 21.49 -25.74 -29.45
CA ASN A 22 21.30 -26.70 -30.53
C ASN A 22 19.82 -27.04 -30.74
N ILE A 23 19.04 -27.16 -29.66
CA ILE A 23 17.58 -27.40 -29.73
C ILE A 23 16.86 -26.22 -30.42
N LEU A 24 17.29 -24.98 -30.15
CA LEU A 24 16.73 -23.79 -30.80
C LEU A 24 17.12 -23.71 -32.29
N LYS A 25 18.30 -24.19 -32.68
CA LYS A 25 18.74 -24.24 -34.09
C LYS A 25 17.86 -25.16 -34.93
N GLU A 26 17.57 -26.37 -34.45
CA GLU A 26 16.73 -27.32 -35.17
C GLU A 26 15.29 -26.81 -35.32
N ARG A 27 14.71 -26.22 -34.27
CA ARG A 27 13.37 -25.60 -34.35
C ARG A 27 13.27 -24.44 -35.35
N VAL A 28 14.31 -23.60 -35.45
CA VAL A 28 14.34 -22.50 -36.43
C VAL A 28 14.42 -23.05 -37.86
N LYS A 29 15.14 -24.16 -38.06
CA LYS A 29 15.29 -24.84 -39.35
C LYS A 29 13.99 -25.49 -39.81
N GLU A 30 13.25 -26.12 -38.90
CA GLU A 30 11.91 -26.67 -39.16
C GLU A 30 10.88 -25.58 -39.52
N MET A 31 10.92 -24.44 -38.82
CA MET A 31 10.01 -23.32 -39.07
C MET A 31 10.27 -22.59 -40.39
N LEU A 32 11.53 -22.50 -40.83
CA LEU A 32 11.90 -21.90 -42.12
C LEU A 32 11.36 -22.71 -43.32
N ASN A 33 11.22 -24.03 -43.17
CA ASN A 33 10.74 -24.92 -44.22
C ASN A 33 9.22 -24.87 -44.44
N THR A 34 8.46 -24.18 -43.58
CA THR A 34 6.98 -24.18 -43.58
C THR A 34 6.34 -22.79 -43.67
N CYS A 35 7.13 -21.73 -43.86
CA CYS A 35 6.74 -20.35 -43.54
C CYS A 35 5.95 -19.57 -44.61
N THR A 36 4.85 -18.92 -44.18
CA THR A 36 4.19 -17.81 -44.91
C THR A 36 4.74 -16.43 -44.48
N LYS A 37 4.37 -15.34 -45.18
CA LYS A 37 4.90 -13.96 -44.93
C LYS A 37 4.73 -13.46 -43.48
N PHE A 38 3.67 -13.86 -42.77
CA PHE A 38 3.43 -13.46 -41.37
C PHE A 38 4.40 -14.19 -40.41
N ASP A 39 4.65 -15.48 -40.67
CA ASP A 39 5.57 -16.31 -39.89
C ASP A 39 7.03 -15.89 -40.06
N LEU A 40 7.42 -15.37 -41.24
CA LEU A 40 8.77 -14.88 -41.50
C LEU A 40 9.21 -13.79 -40.49
N THR A 41 8.30 -12.90 -40.09
CA THR A 41 8.64 -11.85 -39.10
C THR A 41 8.84 -12.40 -37.69
N ASN A 42 8.15 -13.47 -37.33
CA ASN A 42 8.35 -14.16 -36.06
C ASN A 42 9.63 -15.01 -36.09
N CYS A 43 9.92 -15.69 -37.20
CA CYS A 43 11.18 -16.39 -37.43
C CYS A 43 12.39 -15.45 -37.26
N ILE A 44 12.36 -14.26 -37.87
CA ILE A 44 13.43 -13.26 -37.73
C ILE A 44 13.59 -12.80 -36.27
N LYS A 45 12.49 -12.65 -35.51
CA LYS A 45 12.57 -12.25 -34.09
C LYS A 45 13.20 -13.36 -33.24
N ILE A 46 12.83 -14.61 -33.48
CA ILE A 46 13.39 -15.78 -32.79
C ILE A 46 14.88 -15.92 -33.11
N GLU A 47 15.27 -15.79 -34.37
CA GLU A 47 16.67 -15.85 -34.81
C GLU A 47 17.51 -14.72 -34.19
N ARG A 48 16.98 -13.48 -34.14
CA ARG A 48 17.65 -12.36 -33.45
C ARG A 48 17.82 -12.63 -31.96
N HIS A 49 16.82 -13.23 -31.32
CA HIS A 49 16.89 -13.60 -29.91
C HIS A 49 17.95 -14.68 -29.66
N TYR A 50 17.98 -15.71 -30.52
CA TYR A 50 18.98 -16.76 -30.51
C TYR A 50 20.40 -16.19 -30.66
N ASN A 51 20.62 -15.37 -31.70
CA ASN A 51 21.92 -14.73 -31.95
C ASN A 51 22.35 -13.85 -30.77
N LYS A 52 21.41 -13.19 -30.09
CA LYS A 52 21.70 -12.40 -28.89
C LYS A 52 22.18 -13.26 -27.72
N ILE A 53 21.58 -14.42 -27.50
CA ILE A 53 21.99 -15.37 -26.44
C ILE A 53 23.33 -16.01 -26.80
N HIS A 54 23.50 -16.46 -28.04
CA HIS A 54 24.74 -17.06 -28.52
C HIS A 54 25.93 -16.10 -28.41
N MET A 55 25.76 -14.85 -28.87
CA MET A 55 26.80 -13.82 -28.73
C MET A 55 27.11 -13.45 -27.28
N ARG A 56 26.13 -13.53 -26.37
CA ARG A 56 26.38 -13.35 -24.92
C ARG A 56 27.25 -14.48 -24.35
N SER A 57 26.99 -15.72 -24.76
CA SER A 57 27.81 -16.87 -24.37
C SER A 57 29.25 -16.75 -24.89
N LEU A 58 29.43 -16.42 -26.17
CA LEU A 58 30.75 -16.22 -26.75
C LEU A 58 31.52 -15.07 -26.08
N ARG A 59 30.86 -13.95 -25.78
CA ARG A 59 31.46 -12.80 -25.07
C ARG A 59 31.82 -13.06 -23.61
N ALA A 60 31.28 -14.12 -22.99
CA ALA A 60 31.71 -14.58 -21.67
C ALA A 60 33.10 -15.25 -21.72
N GLN A 61 33.50 -15.78 -22.89
CA GLN A 61 34.84 -16.34 -23.09
C GLN A 61 35.88 -15.22 -23.23
N ARG A 62 36.92 -15.25 -22.38
CA ARG A 62 37.95 -14.19 -22.31
C ARG A 62 38.68 -13.97 -23.65
N LEU A 63 39.03 -15.05 -24.36
CA LEU A 63 39.75 -14.99 -25.63
C LEU A 63 38.91 -14.36 -26.75
N PHE A 64 37.64 -14.77 -26.86
CA PHE A 64 36.71 -14.22 -27.85
C PHE A 64 36.48 -12.73 -27.63
N ASN A 65 36.23 -12.31 -26.38
CA ASN A 65 36.03 -10.90 -26.03
C ASN A 65 37.29 -10.05 -26.34
N LYS A 66 38.50 -10.56 -26.03
CA LYS A 66 39.75 -9.86 -26.34
C LYS A 66 39.95 -9.68 -27.85
N ARG A 67 39.66 -10.71 -28.64
CA ARG A 67 39.72 -10.66 -30.12
C ARG A 67 38.67 -9.71 -30.71
N GLU A 68 37.44 -9.76 -30.21
CA GLU A 68 36.36 -8.87 -30.66
C GLU A 68 36.69 -7.40 -30.38
N LYS A 69 37.27 -7.09 -29.21
CA LYS A 69 37.75 -5.74 -28.87
C LYS A 69 38.84 -5.25 -29.82
N LEU A 70 39.84 -6.09 -30.13
CA LEU A 70 40.92 -5.75 -31.05
C LEU A 70 40.40 -5.49 -32.47
N LEU A 71 39.53 -6.36 -32.99
CA LEU A 71 38.91 -6.17 -34.31
C LEU A 71 38.05 -4.91 -34.36
N ASN A 72 37.28 -4.64 -33.30
CA ASN A 72 36.49 -3.42 -33.22
C ASN A 72 37.39 -2.16 -33.15
N GLN A 73 38.52 -2.22 -32.44
CA GLN A 73 39.49 -1.13 -32.39
C GLN A 73 40.10 -0.85 -33.77
N GLN A 74 40.49 -1.88 -34.51
CA GLN A 74 40.99 -1.75 -35.89
C GLN A 74 39.92 -1.18 -36.83
N ARG A 75 38.68 -1.69 -36.74
CA ARG A 75 37.54 -1.18 -37.53
C ARG A 75 37.27 0.30 -37.22
N MET A 76 37.30 0.70 -35.96
CA MET A 76 37.11 2.09 -35.56
C MET A 76 38.26 2.99 -36.02
N GLN A 77 39.51 2.50 -36.06
CA GLN A 77 40.63 3.24 -36.64
C GLN A 77 40.44 3.45 -38.16
N GLN A 78 40.04 2.41 -38.89
CA GLN A 78 39.73 2.52 -40.32
C GLN A 78 38.59 3.52 -40.60
N LEU A 79 37.54 3.49 -39.78
CA LEU A 79 36.42 4.44 -39.88
C LEU A 79 36.84 5.88 -39.56
N ARG A 80 37.75 6.08 -38.60
CA ARG A 80 38.31 7.41 -38.27
C ARG A 80 39.19 7.97 -39.38
N ASN A 81 39.88 7.11 -40.14
CA ASN A 81 40.67 7.52 -41.30
C ASN A 81 39.81 7.83 -42.54
N ASN A 82 38.55 7.38 -42.55
CA ASN A 82 37.61 7.66 -43.64
C ASN A 82 36.95 9.03 -43.46
N THR A 83 37.32 10.00 -44.29
CA THR A 83 36.81 11.38 -44.30
C THR A 83 35.30 11.46 -44.49
N GLN A 84 34.69 10.56 -45.27
CA GLN A 84 33.24 10.57 -45.50
C GLN A 84 32.47 10.09 -44.27
N TYR A 85 33.04 9.14 -43.52
CA TYR A 85 32.46 8.65 -42.27
C TYR A 85 32.56 9.72 -41.17
N THR A 86 33.71 10.36 -41.01
CA THR A 86 33.91 11.41 -40.00
C THR A 86 33.07 12.65 -40.28
N GLN A 87 32.87 13.03 -41.54
CA GLN A 87 31.93 14.09 -41.92
C GLN A 87 30.48 13.73 -41.59
N LYS A 88 30.01 12.52 -41.93
CA LYS A 88 28.66 12.06 -41.56
C LYS A 88 28.46 12.02 -40.04
N GLU A 89 29.45 11.56 -39.30
CA GLU A 89 29.42 11.54 -37.83
C GLU A 89 29.41 12.96 -37.25
N SER A 90 30.19 13.89 -37.81
CA SER A 90 30.19 15.30 -37.44
C SER A 90 28.85 15.97 -37.71
N ILE A 91 28.25 15.74 -38.88
CA ILE A 91 26.91 16.24 -39.23
C ILE A 91 25.86 15.64 -38.29
N ALA A 92 25.91 14.34 -38.00
CA ALA A 92 24.99 13.70 -37.06
C ALA A 92 25.17 14.21 -35.62
N ARG A 93 26.40 14.47 -35.19
CA ARG A 93 26.68 15.10 -33.88
C ARG A 93 26.22 16.55 -33.86
N SER A 94 26.44 17.31 -34.92
CA SER A 94 25.98 18.68 -35.08
C SER A 94 24.46 18.76 -35.12
N ALA A 95 23.77 17.88 -35.84
CA ALA A 95 22.31 17.76 -35.83
C ALA A 95 21.76 17.33 -34.46
N ASN A 96 22.44 16.43 -33.75
CA ASN A 96 22.09 16.08 -32.37
C ASN A 96 22.35 17.24 -31.39
N LEU A 97 23.44 17.99 -31.55
CA LEU A 97 23.71 19.21 -30.79
C LEU A 97 22.70 20.32 -31.11
N ALA A 98 22.29 20.46 -32.37
CA ALA A 98 21.30 21.42 -32.82
C ALA A 98 19.89 21.04 -32.34
N SER A 99 19.56 19.75 -32.28
CA SER A 99 18.35 19.26 -31.59
C SER A 99 18.41 19.48 -30.06
N ARG A 100 19.62 19.70 -29.53
CA ARG A 100 19.90 20.08 -28.14
C ARG A 100 20.19 21.58 -28.00
N HIS A 101 19.94 22.41 -29.03
CA HIS A 101 19.80 23.85 -28.80
C HIS A 101 18.57 24.01 -27.91
N THR A 102 18.89 24.00 -26.63
CA THR A 102 18.07 24.30 -25.49
C THR A 102 17.21 25.49 -25.88
N SER A 103 15.90 25.28 -25.92
CA SER A 103 14.95 26.37 -25.67
C SER A 103 15.52 27.21 -24.53
N SER A 104 15.45 28.55 -24.63
CA SER A 104 15.99 29.42 -23.57
C SER A 104 15.48 28.91 -22.22
N PHE A 105 16.25 29.11 -21.15
CA PHE A 105 15.82 28.68 -19.83
C PHE A 105 14.40 29.19 -19.52
N GLU A 106 14.06 30.41 -19.94
CA GLU A 106 12.70 30.95 -19.80
C GLU A 106 11.65 30.15 -20.58
N LEU A 107 11.97 29.71 -21.80
CA LEU A 107 11.05 28.92 -22.62
C LEU A 107 10.82 27.52 -22.04
N LEU A 108 11.87 26.87 -21.53
CA LEU A 108 11.74 25.61 -20.78
C LEU A 108 10.97 25.79 -19.47
N GLN A 109 11.21 26.90 -18.78
CA GLN A 109 10.51 27.26 -17.56
C GLN A 109 9.02 27.48 -17.85
N GLN A 110 8.67 28.26 -18.88
CA GLN A 110 7.28 28.44 -19.33
C GLN A 110 6.62 27.11 -19.70
N GLN A 111 7.29 26.27 -20.50
CA GLN A 111 6.77 24.94 -20.86
C GLN A 111 6.53 24.06 -19.64
N PHE A 112 7.41 24.12 -18.63
CA PHE A 112 7.22 23.40 -17.38
C PHE A 112 5.99 23.92 -16.64
N TRP A 113 5.88 25.24 -16.44
CA TRP A 113 4.73 25.86 -15.76
C TRP A 113 3.41 25.55 -16.47
N GLU A 114 3.36 25.64 -17.80
CA GLU A 114 2.19 25.24 -18.59
C GLU A 114 1.88 23.75 -18.39
N THR A 115 2.90 22.90 -18.36
CA THR A 115 2.74 21.46 -18.16
C THR A 115 2.20 21.10 -16.78
N ILE A 116 2.64 21.80 -15.73
CA ILE A 116 2.20 21.56 -14.35
C ILE A 116 1.00 22.41 -13.93
N SER A 117 0.55 23.34 -14.78
CA SER A 117 -0.61 24.20 -14.50
C SER A 117 -1.89 23.40 -14.28
N VAL A 118 -2.00 22.24 -14.93
CA VAL A 118 -3.09 21.29 -14.77
C VAL A 118 -2.56 20.04 -14.08
N GLY A 119 -3.26 19.61 -13.03
CA GLY A 119 -2.93 18.39 -12.30
C GLY A 119 -3.15 17.11 -13.12
N PRO A 120 -2.87 15.94 -12.53
CA PRO A 120 -3.24 14.67 -13.14
C PRO A 120 -4.76 14.48 -13.03
N GLU A 121 -5.50 14.98 -14.02
CA GLU A 121 -6.98 14.95 -14.06
C GLU A 121 -7.53 14.03 -15.17
N TYR A 122 -6.67 13.56 -16.07
CA TYR A 122 -7.07 12.73 -17.20
C TYR A 122 -7.13 11.27 -16.79
N ILE A 123 -8.32 10.66 -16.86
CA ILE A 123 -8.53 9.29 -16.43
C ILE A 123 -8.29 8.34 -17.61
N CYS A 124 -7.46 7.32 -17.40
CA CYS A 124 -7.28 6.24 -18.36
C CYS A 124 -8.48 5.28 -18.32
N CYS A 125 -9.14 5.03 -19.46
CA CYS A 125 -10.29 4.12 -19.54
C CYS A 125 -9.96 2.64 -19.24
N VAL A 126 -8.67 2.25 -19.30
CA VAL A 126 -8.21 0.87 -19.12
C VAL A 126 -7.71 0.58 -17.71
N CYS A 127 -6.80 1.41 -17.18
CA CYS A 127 -6.23 1.25 -15.83
C CYS A 127 -6.87 2.14 -14.77
N GLN A 128 -7.78 3.05 -15.15
CA GLN A 128 -8.50 3.95 -14.23
C GLN A 128 -7.61 4.84 -13.35
N GLN A 129 -6.33 4.99 -13.71
CA GLN A 129 -5.42 5.94 -13.08
C GLN A 129 -5.56 7.33 -13.69
N LEU A 130 -5.25 8.32 -12.87
CA LEU A 130 -5.12 9.73 -13.17
C LEU A 130 -3.74 10.04 -13.75
N TRP A 131 -3.73 10.80 -14.84
CA TRP A 131 -2.54 11.16 -15.59
C TRP A 131 -2.57 12.63 -16.00
N TYR A 132 -1.39 13.20 -16.22
CA TYR A 132 -1.25 14.49 -16.89
C TYR A 132 -1.65 14.39 -18.35
N ARG A 133 -2.08 15.51 -18.94
CA ARG A 133 -2.50 15.59 -20.34
C ARG A 133 -1.47 15.00 -21.31
N GLN A 134 -0.19 15.27 -21.11
CA GLN A 134 0.86 14.80 -22.01
C GLN A 134 1.03 13.27 -21.94
N SER A 135 0.61 12.63 -20.85
CA SER A 135 0.75 11.19 -20.62
C SER A 135 -0.39 10.35 -21.18
N VAL A 136 -1.42 10.99 -21.75
CA VAL A 136 -2.59 10.34 -22.35
C VAL A 136 -2.72 10.66 -23.83
N VAL A 137 -3.47 9.81 -24.54
CA VAL A 137 -3.89 10.02 -25.93
C VAL A 137 -5.40 9.78 -26.03
N SER A 138 -6.05 10.37 -27.04
CA SER A 138 -7.49 10.16 -27.26
C SER A 138 -7.77 8.68 -27.52
N ALA A 139 -8.83 8.16 -26.89
CA ALA A 139 -9.26 6.78 -27.03
C ALA A 139 -10.37 6.59 -28.09
N GLU A 140 -10.71 7.62 -28.87
CA GLU A 140 -11.79 7.59 -29.87
C GLU A 140 -11.66 6.46 -30.92
N SER A 141 -10.43 6.03 -31.22
CA SER A 141 -10.13 4.97 -32.19
C SER A 141 -10.03 3.56 -31.59
N LEU A 142 -10.16 3.42 -30.26
CA LEU A 142 -10.13 2.12 -29.59
C LEU A 142 -11.52 1.49 -29.60
N LYS A 143 -11.79 0.69 -30.64
CA LYS A 143 -12.91 -0.27 -30.68
C LYS A 143 -12.52 -1.51 -29.86
N THR A 144 -12.64 -1.48 -28.54
CA THR A 144 -12.43 -2.68 -27.73
C THR A 144 -13.45 -2.82 -26.61
N GLU A 145 -13.82 -4.07 -26.32
CA GLU A 145 -14.68 -4.51 -25.19
C GLU A 145 -14.07 -4.17 -23.81
N HIS A 146 -12.86 -3.63 -23.78
CA HIS A 146 -12.13 -3.20 -22.58
C HIS A 146 -12.43 -1.77 -22.16
N ASN A 147 -13.27 -1.04 -22.90
CA ASN A 147 -13.65 0.32 -22.56
C ASN A 147 -14.66 0.33 -21.41
N SER A 148 -14.23 0.83 -20.26
CA SER A 148 -15.19 1.40 -19.33
C SER A 148 -15.70 2.72 -19.92
N ASN A 149 -17.02 2.93 -19.94
CA ASN A 149 -17.66 4.20 -20.32
C ASN A 149 -17.33 5.29 -19.30
N LEU A 150 -16.06 5.67 -19.26
CA LEU A 150 -15.52 6.59 -18.28
C LEU A 150 -14.99 7.81 -19.03
N SER A 151 -15.75 8.89 -18.90
CA SER A 151 -15.39 10.17 -19.49
C SER A 151 -14.56 10.98 -18.49
N SER A 152 -13.50 11.63 -18.96
CA SER A 152 -12.76 12.63 -18.17
C SER A 152 -13.59 13.93 -18.05
N LEU A 153 -13.05 14.95 -17.36
CA LEU A 153 -13.68 16.28 -17.20
C LEU A 153 -14.22 16.86 -18.52
N ASP A 154 -13.48 16.67 -19.62
CA ASP A 154 -13.86 17.18 -20.95
C ASP A 154 -14.92 16.33 -21.67
N SER A 155 -15.57 15.38 -20.99
CA SER A 155 -16.49 14.39 -21.57
C SER A 155 -15.88 13.49 -22.66
N LYS A 156 -14.55 13.52 -22.84
CA LYS A 156 -13.78 12.69 -23.78
C LYS A 156 -13.16 11.48 -23.09
N GLN A 157 -12.96 10.42 -23.85
CA GLN A 157 -12.27 9.21 -23.38
C GLN A 157 -10.77 9.29 -23.68
N TRP A 158 -9.96 8.94 -22.67
CA TRP A 158 -8.51 9.00 -22.74
C TRP A 158 -7.89 7.66 -22.34
N ILE A 159 -6.74 7.34 -22.94
CA ILE A 159 -5.93 6.17 -22.60
C ILE A 159 -4.49 6.59 -22.32
N CYS A 160 -3.87 6.06 -21.26
CA CYS A 160 -2.47 6.37 -20.98
C CYS A 160 -1.55 5.70 -22.01
N ARG A 161 -0.39 6.32 -22.27
CA ARG A 161 0.59 5.82 -23.26
C ARG A 161 0.99 4.36 -23.03
N THR A 162 1.15 3.95 -21.77
CA THR A 162 1.47 2.56 -21.41
C THR A 162 0.35 1.62 -21.81
N CYS A 163 -0.88 1.85 -21.36
CA CYS A 163 -2.01 0.98 -21.72
C CYS A 163 -2.22 0.94 -23.24
N ASN A 164 -2.09 2.07 -23.92
CA ASN A 164 -2.19 2.14 -25.38
C ASN A 164 -1.14 1.25 -26.08
N GLN A 165 0.10 1.24 -25.59
CA GLN A 165 1.15 0.37 -26.14
C GLN A 165 0.83 -1.11 -25.95
N TYR A 166 0.32 -1.50 -24.78
CA TYR A 166 -0.10 -2.88 -24.51
C TYR A 166 -1.26 -3.31 -25.43
N VAL A 167 -2.30 -2.48 -25.52
CA VAL A 167 -3.48 -2.77 -26.34
C VAL A 167 -3.13 -2.85 -27.83
N LYS A 168 -2.31 -1.92 -28.36
CA LYS A 168 -1.82 -1.98 -29.75
C LYS A 168 -1.00 -3.24 -30.04
N SER A 169 -0.34 -3.80 -29.02
CA SER A 169 0.43 -5.04 -29.14
C SER A 169 -0.41 -6.32 -28.91
N GLY A 170 -1.73 -6.20 -28.70
CA GLY A 170 -2.61 -7.32 -28.43
C GLY A 170 -2.39 -7.97 -27.05
N ARG A 171 -1.82 -7.23 -26.08
CA ARG A 171 -1.54 -7.72 -24.72
C ARG A 171 -2.42 -7.04 -23.70
N ILE A 172 -2.78 -7.76 -22.65
CA ILE A 172 -3.53 -7.23 -21.50
C ILE A 172 -2.56 -6.38 -20.65
N PRO A 173 -2.87 -5.09 -20.39
CA PRO A 173 -2.06 -4.28 -19.50
C PRO A 173 -2.11 -4.82 -18.06
N PRO A 174 -0.99 -4.87 -17.31
CA PRO A 174 -0.95 -5.48 -15.98
C PRO A 174 -1.89 -4.85 -14.95
N LEU A 175 -2.09 -3.53 -15.02
CA LEU A 175 -2.95 -2.78 -14.08
C LEU A 175 -4.34 -2.48 -14.67
N SER A 176 -4.76 -3.25 -15.67
CA SER A 176 -6.06 -3.04 -16.32
C SER A 176 -7.19 -3.68 -15.53
N LYS A 177 -8.40 -3.14 -15.70
CA LYS A 177 -9.63 -3.78 -15.23
C LYS A 177 -9.77 -5.21 -15.77
N ALA A 178 -9.34 -5.46 -17.01
CA ALA A 178 -9.35 -6.78 -17.63
C ALA A 178 -8.39 -7.78 -16.96
N ASN A 179 -7.42 -7.30 -16.18
CA ASN A 179 -6.54 -8.12 -15.36
C ASN A 179 -7.03 -8.19 -13.90
N ASN A 180 -8.34 -8.11 -13.66
CA ASN A 180 -8.99 -8.16 -12.34
C ASN A 180 -8.55 -7.07 -11.35
N THR A 181 -7.85 -6.03 -11.82
CA THR A 181 -7.47 -4.88 -10.99
C THR A 181 -8.67 -3.94 -10.86
N THR A 182 -9.55 -4.25 -9.92
CA THR A 182 -10.79 -3.49 -9.62
C THR A 182 -10.87 -3.14 -8.15
N MET A 183 -11.50 -2.01 -7.83
CA MET A 183 -11.84 -1.66 -6.45
C MET A 183 -13.27 -2.08 -6.11
N PRO A 184 -13.53 -2.55 -4.88
CA PRO A 184 -14.89 -2.75 -4.39
C PRO A 184 -15.57 -1.40 -4.18
N ASN A 185 -16.89 -1.34 -4.38
CA ASN A 185 -17.69 -0.15 -4.03
C ASN A 185 -17.85 -0.09 -2.52
N ILE A 186 -17.64 1.09 -1.93
CA ILE A 186 -17.78 1.28 -0.48
C ILE A 186 -19.27 1.41 -0.16
N PRO A 187 -19.85 0.51 0.65
CA PRO A 187 -21.24 0.61 1.10
C PRO A 187 -21.42 1.81 2.05
N ALA A 188 -22.66 2.28 2.20
CA ALA A 188 -22.96 3.41 3.07
C ALA A 188 -22.53 3.17 4.53
N ASP A 189 -22.63 1.93 5.00
CA ASP A 189 -22.29 1.48 6.36
C ASP A 189 -20.79 1.64 6.67
N LEU A 190 -19.92 1.59 5.65
CA LEU A 190 -18.47 1.73 5.82
C LEU A 190 -17.97 3.17 5.69
N HIS A 191 -18.86 4.16 5.63
CA HIS A 191 -18.49 5.58 5.75
C HIS A 191 -18.28 5.98 7.22
N LEU A 192 -17.13 5.55 7.74
CA LEU A 192 -16.71 5.71 9.12
C LEU A 192 -15.63 6.78 9.29
N HIS A 193 -15.55 7.35 10.48
CA HIS A 193 -14.41 8.16 10.89
C HIS A 193 -13.19 7.29 11.23
N SER A 194 -12.01 7.92 11.29
CA SER A 194 -10.74 7.24 11.55
C SER A 194 -10.77 6.35 12.79
N LEU A 195 -11.30 6.82 13.93
CA LEU A 195 -11.39 5.98 15.13
C LEU A 195 -12.44 4.88 15.00
N GLU A 196 -13.59 5.18 14.40
CA GLU A 196 -14.65 4.20 14.15
C GLU A 196 -14.14 3.01 13.30
N GLU A 197 -13.38 3.29 12.24
CA GLU A 197 -12.70 2.25 11.44
C GLU A 197 -11.72 1.43 12.29
N ARG A 198 -10.95 2.08 13.17
CA ARG A 198 -9.93 1.40 13.98
C ARG A 198 -10.53 0.46 15.02
N LEU A 199 -11.75 0.72 15.48
CA LEU A 199 -12.44 -0.15 16.45
C LEU A 199 -12.96 -1.44 15.82
N ILE A 200 -13.14 -1.48 14.50
CA ILE A 200 -13.62 -2.67 13.77
C ILE A 200 -12.55 -3.37 12.93
N ALA A 201 -11.35 -2.79 12.83
CA ALA A 201 -10.23 -3.39 12.12
C ALA A 201 -9.69 -4.61 12.89
N LEU A 202 -9.48 -5.73 12.19
CA LEU A 202 -8.95 -6.97 12.81
C LEU A 202 -7.43 -6.93 13.01
N ARG A 203 -6.78 -5.95 12.40
CA ARG A 203 -5.36 -5.66 12.60
C ARG A 203 -5.19 -4.19 12.92
N THR A 204 -4.49 -3.90 14.00
CA THR A 204 -4.11 -2.54 14.40
C THR A 204 -2.65 -2.33 14.05
N PRO A 205 -2.33 -1.63 12.94
CA PRO A 205 -0.97 -1.19 12.70
C PRO A 205 -0.67 0.03 13.57
N PHE A 206 0.12 -0.17 14.63
CA PHE A 206 0.69 0.92 15.41
C PHE A 206 1.84 1.56 14.63
N MET A 207 1.74 2.88 14.44
CA MET A 207 2.72 3.69 13.75
C MET A 207 2.73 5.09 14.35
N GLN A 208 3.89 5.72 14.42
CA GLN A 208 4.03 7.11 14.88
C GLN A 208 4.20 8.01 13.67
N ILE A 209 3.12 8.70 13.28
CA ILE A 209 3.15 9.69 12.21
C ILE A 209 3.21 11.07 12.85
N ARG A 210 4.16 11.90 12.43
CA ARG A 210 4.34 13.27 12.91
C ARG A 210 4.48 14.24 11.76
N GLU A 211 4.05 15.48 11.97
CA GLU A 211 4.35 16.59 11.08
C GLU A 211 5.84 16.96 11.20
N LEU A 212 6.47 17.25 10.06
CA LEU A 212 7.79 17.86 10.02
C LEU A 212 7.65 19.37 10.20
N LEU A 213 8.67 19.98 10.81
CA LEU A 213 8.71 21.39 11.20
C LEU A 213 8.39 22.39 10.06
N ARG A 214 8.49 21.98 8.79
CA ARG A 214 8.24 22.85 7.64
C ARG A 214 7.36 22.15 6.60
N GLY A 215 6.36 22.87 6.10
CA GLY A 215 5.62 22.50 4.89
C GLY A 215 4.47 21.50 5.05
N ARG A 216 3.95 21.27 6.27
CA ARG A 216 2.87 20.30 6.56
C ARG A 216 3.18 18.88 6.05
N GLN A 217 4.46 18.56 5.87
CA GLN A 217 4.87 17.26 5.38
C GLN A 217 4.84 16.27 6.54
N MET A 218 4.21 15.13 6.33
CA MET A 218 4.20 14.05 7.30
C MET A 218 5.47 13.21 7.18
N SER A 219 5.95 12.71 8.31
CA SER A 219 6.99 11.71 8.41
C SER A 219 6.60 10.65 9.43
N MET A 220 7.10 9.43 9.25
CA MET A 220 6.86 8.35 10.18
C MET A 220 8.12 8.06 11.00
N LYS A 221 7.99 8.11 12.32
CA LYS A 221 9.02 7.72 13.29
C LYS A 221 8.89 6.20 13.50
N CYS A 222 10.03 5.51 13.59
CA CYS A 222 10.12 4.07 13.83
C CYS A 222 9.50 3.18 12.72
N ASN A 223 9.23 1.92 13.05
CA ASN A 223 8.60 0.92 12.17
C ASN A 223 7.10 0.78 12.45
N VAL A 224 6.40 0.06 11.57
CA VAL A 224 5.00 -0.30 11.75
C VAL A 224 4.92 -1.63 12.49
N VAL A 225 4.16 -1.67 13.58
CA VAL A 225 3.92 -2.87 14.37
C VAL A 225 2.47 -3.31 14.14
N ASN A 226 2.28 -4.45 13.46
CA ASN A 226 0.96 -4.96 13.11
C ASN A 226 0.47 -5.92 14.21
N VAL A 227 -0.55 -5.53 14.98
CA VAL A 227 -1.05 -6.35 16.11
C VAL A 227 -2.50 -6.78 15.85
N PRO A 228 -2.86 -8.06 16.03
CA PRO A 228 -4.25 -8.50 15.98
C PRO A 228 -5.14 -7.78 16.98
N ALA A 229 -6.39 -7.52 16.61
CA ALA A 229 -7.38 -6.87 17.45
C ALA A 229 -8.60 -7.75 17.66
N ILE A 230 -9.08 -7.82 18.91
CA ILE A 230 -10.27 -8.57 19.30
C ILE A 230 -11.49 -7.64 19.19
N VAL A 231 -12.06 -7.59 17.99
CA VAL A 231 -13.18 -6.69 17.65
C VAL A 231 -14.45 -7.06 18.44
N THR A 232 -14.70 -8.34 18.72
CA THR A 232 -15.90 -8.80 19.44
C THR A 232 -16.05 -8.13 20.82
N ASN A 233 -14.96 -8.00 21.58
CA ASN A 233 -14.99 -7.35 22.90
C ASN A 233 -15.25 -5.85 22.78
N THR A 234 -14.62 -5.21 21.79
CA THR A 234 -14.74 -3.79 21.52
C THR A 234 -16.17 -3.42 21.15
N VAL A 235 -16.75 -4.20 20.25
CA VAL A 235 -18.15 -4.05 19.83
C VAL A 235 -19.10 -4.34 21.00
N ARG A 236 -18.86 -5.37 21.82
CA ARG A 236 -19.67 -5.66 23.03
C ARG A 236 -19.68 -4.51 24.03
N MET A 237 -18.53 -3.87 24.24
CA MET A 237 -18.39 -2.72 25.13
C MET A 237 -19.18 -1.51 24.63
N LEU A 238 -19.14 -1.24 23.32
CA LEU A 238 -19.86 -0.13 22.68
C LEU A 238 -21.38 -0.37 22.61
N HIS A 239 -21.83 -1.62 22.50
CA HIS A 239 -23.24 -1.98 22.45
C HIS A 239 -24.04 -1.52 23.68
N LYS A 240 -23.39 -1.43 24.84
CA LYS A 240 -24.05 -0.98 26.09
C LYS A 240 -24.50 0.48 26.05
N ARG A 241 -24.17 1.22 24.99
CA ARG A 241 -24.40 2.67 24.83
C ARG A 241 -25.01 3.01 23.46
N ILE A 242 -25.81 2.11 22.88
CA ILE A 242 -26.48 2.34 21.59
C ILE A 242 -27.62 3.33 21.78
N ASP A 243 -27.31 4.62 21.63
CA ASP A 243 -28.30 5.64 21.33
C ASP A 243 -28.02 6.21 19.94
N GLU A 244 -29.07 6.39 19.13
CA GLU A 244 -28.93 6.77 17.71
C GLU A 244 -28.35 8.19 17.51
N SER A 245 -28.56 9.08 18.48
CA SER A 245 -28.18 10.49 18.44
C SER A 245 -26.90 10.83 19.20
N HIS A 246 -26.39 9.94 20.05
CA HIS A 246 -25.30 10.26 20.96
C HIS A 246 -23.94 9.77 20.45
N THR A 247 -22.96 10.67 20.49
CA THR A 247 -21.54 10.32 20.33
C THR A 247 -20.92 10.15 21.70
N ILE A 248 -20.05 9.15 21.86
CA ILE A 248 -19.29 8.94 23.08
C ILE A 248 -17.81 9.29 22.87
N PRO A 249 -17.14 9.94 23.84
CA PRO A 249 -15.70 10.17 23.78
C PRO A 249 -14.96 8.85 24.01
N VAL A 250 -14.12 8.44 23.07
CA VAL A 250 -13.35 7.20 23.13
C VAL A 250 -11.85 7.50 23.03
N LYS A 251 -11.08 6.91 23.93
CA LYS A 251 -9.61 6.89 23.91
C LYS A 251 -9.12 5.51 23.48
N PHE A 252 -8.47 5.44 22.32
CA PHE A 252 -7.84 4.23 21.82
C PHE A 252 -6.41 4.11 22.34
N LYS A 253 -6.13 3.05 23.08
CA LYS A 253 -4.86 2.81 23.77
C LYS A 253 -4.18 1.53 23.28
N ARG A 254 -2.86 1.42 23.53
CA ARG A 254 -2.10 0.17 23.30
C ARG A 254 -2.36 -0.85 24.40
N LYS A 255 -2.37 -0.38 25.64
CA LYS A 255 -2.74 -1.10 26.87
C LYS A 255 -3.62 -0.18 27.71
N LEU A 256 -4.58 -0.72 28.46
CA LEU A 256 -5.46 0.10 29.29
C LEU A 256 -4.71 0.84 30.42
N SER A 257 -3.65 0.23 30.96
CA SER A 257 -2.80 0.79 32.01
C SER A 257 -2.00 2.01 31.60
N TYR A 258 -1.79 2.24 30.30
CA TYR A 258 -1.01 3.37 29.82
C TYR A 258 -1.78 4.68 29.96
N ASN A 259 -1.08 5.73 30.38
CA ASN A 259 -1.68 7.06 30.51
C ASN A 259 -2.00 7.66 29.13
N HIS A 260 -1.05 7.56 28.19
CA HIS A 260 -1.18 8.12 26.86
C HIS A 260 -2.11 7.30 25.94
N SER A 261 -2.96 7.99 25.20
CA SER A 261 -3.82 7.39 24.16
C SER A 261 -3.26 7.60 22.77
N VAL A 262 -3.25 6.56 21.94
CA VAL A 262 -2.80 6.63 20.54
C VAL A 262 -3.70 7.53 19.70
N MET A 263 -5.01 7.51 19.97
CA MET A 263 -5.99 8.36 19.31
C MET A 263 -7.17 8.61 20.25
N SER A 264 -7.74 9.81 20.21
CA SER A 264 -8.92 10.19 20.97
C SER A 264 -9.91 10.86 20.04
N GLN A 265 -11.14 10.36 19.97
CA GLN A 265 -12.19 10.92 19.11
C GLN A 265 -13.58 10.57 19.66
N ASN A 266 -14.56 11.40 19.35
CA ASN A 266 -15.97 11.09 19.57
C ASN A 266 -16.48 10.10 18.51
N VAL A 267 -17.09 9.01 18.94
CA VAL A 267 -17.51 7.87 18.12
C VAL A 267 -19.01 7.66 18.25
N LYS A 268 -19.69 7.27 17.15
CA LYS A 268 -21.09 6.85 17.18
C LYS A 268 -21.18 5.31 17.31
N PRO A 269 -21.58 4.76 18.48
CA PRO A 269 -21.60 3.31 18.70
C PRO A 269 -22.46 2.54 17.68
N LYS A 270 -23.62 3.08 17.31
CA LYS A 270 -24.51 2.47 16.32
C LYS A 270 -23.84 2.28 14.96
N LYS A 271 -23.11 3.29 14.46
CA LYS A 271 -22.39 3.19 13.18
C LYS A 271 -21.30 2.12 13.21
N VAL A 272 -20.53 2.07 14.31
CA VAL A 272 -19.48 1.07 14.50
C VAL A 272 -20.09 -0.34 14.46
N LEU A 273 -21.24 -0.52 15.11
CA LEU A 273 -21.97 -1.78 15.11
C LEU A 273 -22.50 -2.16 13.73
N ASP A 274 -23.21 -1.25 13.07
CA ASP A 274 -23.79 -1.49 11.75
C ASP A 274 -22.70 -1.88 10.74
N ALA A 275 -21.57 -1.16 10.76
CA ALA A 275 -20.40 -1.47 9.95
C ALA A 275 -19.79 -2.84 10.27
N ALA A 276 -19.67 -3.17 11.55
CA ALA A 276 -19.10 -4.44 11.98
C ALA A 276 -20.01 -5.63 11.57
N ASN A 277 -21.33 -5.48 11.73
CA ASN A 277 -22.33 -6.44 11.25
C ASN A 277 -22.28 -6.59 9.73
N TRP A 278 -22.14 -5.48 9.00
CA TRP A 278 -21.99 -5.49 7.55
C TRP A 278 -20.74 -6.27 7.12
N LEU A 279 -19.60 -6.05 7.78
CA LEU A 279 -18.35 -6.76 7.49
C LEU A 279 -18.49 -8.26 7.76
N VAL A 280 -19.00 -8.67 8.92
CA VAL A 280 -19.21 -10.10 9.21
C VAL A 280 -20.15 -10.77 8.19
N THR A 281 -21.15 -10.04 7.70
CA THR A 281 -22.13 -10.57 6.74
C THR A 281 -21.58 -10.64 5.31
N ASN A 282 -20.81 -9.65 4.87
CA ASN A 282 -20.45 -9.46 3.45
C ASN A 282 -18.97 -9.71 3.12
N SER A 283 -18.06 -9.57 4.09
CA SER A 283 -16.63 -9.78 3.88
C SER A 283 -16.25 -11.25 4.02
N GLN A 284 -15.42 -11.72 3.10
CA GLN A 284 -14.81 -13.05 3.17
C GLN A 284 -13.79 -13.15 4.31
N LEU A 285 -12.90 -12.15 4.45
CA LEU A 285 -11.83 -12.17 5.44
C LEU A 285 -12.37 -12.17 6.88
N TYR A 286 -13.43 -11.42 7.15
CA TYR A 286 -14.03 -11.36 8.49
C TYR A 286 -14.71 -12.68 8.88
N LYS A 287 -15.26 -13.42 7.90
CA LYS A 287 -15.81 -14.76 8.12
C LYS A 287 -14.72 -15.79 8.37
N GLU A 288 -13.62 -15.73 7.60
CA GLU A 288 -12.47 -16.64 7.75
C GLU A 288 -11.77 -16.48 9.11
N GLU A 289 -11.68 -15.26 9.63
CA GLU A 289 -11.13 -14.98 10.97
C GLU A 289 -12.13 -15.34 12.10
N GLY A 290 -13.34 -15.83 11.78
CA GLY A 290 -14.30 -16.34 12.76
C GLY A 290 -14.94 -15.27 13.65
N VAL A 291 -15.01 -14.02 13.18
CA VAL A 291 -15.56 -12.91 13.98
C VAL A 291 -17.07 -13.09 14.11
N SER A 292 -17.53 -13.31 15.33
CA SER A 292 -18.96 -13.35 15.66
C SER A 292 -19.36 -12.06 16.38
N ILE A 293 -20.38 -11.40 15.84
CA ILE A 293 -21.07 -10.27 16.47
C ILE A 293 -22.50 -10.76 16.68
N LEU A 294 -22.85 -11.07 17.91
CA LEU A 294 -24.20 -11.48 18.28
C LEU A 294 -25.18 -10.36 17.87
N GLN A 295 -26.28 -10.69 17.18
CA GLN A 295 -27.29 -9.71 16.74
C GLN A 295 -28.39 -9.45 17.80
N THR A 296 -28.50 -10.29 18.82
CA THR A 296 -29.62 -10.34 19.79
C THR A 296 -29.32 -9.68 21.15
N TRP A 297 -28.43 -8.67 21.20
CA TRP A 297 -28.09 -7.99 22.45
C TRP A 297 -29.19 -7.16 23.14
N PRO A 298 -30.23 -6.61 22.48
CA PRO A 298 -31.19 -5.74 23.17
C PRO A 298 -31.91 -6.42 24.35
N GLN A 299 -32.12 -7.75 24.28
CA GLN A 299 -32.87 -8.51 25.28
C GLN A 299 -31.97 -9.04 26.41
N THR A 300 -30.73 -9.43 26.11
CA THR A 300 -29.79 -9.98 27.11
C THR A 300 -29.19 -8.91 28.02
N LEU A 301 -29.17 -7.65 27.58
CA LEU A 301 -28.60 -6.55 28.36
C LEU A 301 -29.50 -6.08 29.51
N GLN A 302 -30.82 -6.23 29.41
CA GLN A 302 -31.74 -5.91 30.52
C GLN A 302 -31.48 -6.79 31.75
N THR A 303 -31.04 -8.04 31.53
CA THR A 303 -30.70 -9.00 32.59
C THR A 303 -29.27 -8.79 33.13
N MET A 304 -28.32 -8.38 32.29
CA MET A 304 -26.92 -8.16 32.71
C MET A 304 -26.65 -6.80 33.37
N ASP A 305 -27.58 -5.84 33.26
CA ASP A 305 -27.47 -4.51 33.90
C ASP A 305 -27.57 -4.59 35.43
N GLN A 306 -28.17 -5.66 35.98
CA GLN A 306 -28.23 -5.93 37.42
C GLN A 306 -26.89 -6.46 37.96
N GLU A 307 -26.18 -7.34 37.23
CA GLU A 307 -24.89 -7.90 37.66
C GLU A 307 -23.73 -6.89 37.53
N TRP A 308 -23.83 -5.91 36.62
CA TRP A 308 -22.75 -4.93 36.40
C TRP A 308 -22.79 -3.73 37.35
N LYS A 309 -23.93 -3.44 38.00
CA LYS A 309 -23.98 -2.45 39.10
C LYS A 309 -23.11 -2.91 40.28
N GLU A 310 -23.11 -4.21 40.59
CA GLU A 310 -22.25 -4.77 41.65
C GLU A 310 -20.74 -4.65 41.38
N PHE A 311 -20.30 -4.52 40.12
CA PHE A 311 -18.87 -4.39 39.80
C PHE A 311 -18.35 -2.94 39.81
N VAL A 312 -19.25 -1.97 39.69
CA VAL A 312 -18.92 -0.53 39.76
C VAL A 312 -19.08 -0.01 41.20
N ASP A 313 -20.02 -0.55 41.98
CA ASP A 313 -20.31 -0.13 43.35
C ASP A 313 -19.28 -0.62 44.41
N ILE A 314 -18.34 -1.50 44.06
CA ILE A 314 -17.28 -1.95 45.01
C ILE A 314 -16.18 -0.89 45.23
N ARG A 315 -16.16 0.20 44.45
CA ARG A 315 -15.16 1.28 44.63
C ARG A 315 -15.64 2.45 45.51
N ASP A 316 -16.91 2.48 45.87
CA ASP A 316 -17.53 3.58 46.64
C ASP A 316 -18.17 3.09 47.95
N ILE A 317 -17.42 2.37 48.79
CA ILE A 317 -17.75 2.26 50.22
C ILE A 317 -16.66 2.96 51.02
N ASP A 318 -16.86 4.27 51.18
CA ASP A 318 -16.34 5.01 52.32
C ASP A 318 -16.95 4.43 53.61
N THR A 319 -16.22 3.54 54.28
CA THR A 319 -16.52 3.19 55.67
C THR A 319 -16.17 4.36 56.57
N ASN A 320 -17.15 5.21 56.83
CA ASN A 320 -17.05 6.21 57.88
C ASN A 320 -17.58 5.60 59.18
N SER A 321 -16.68 5.31 60.12
CA SER A 321 -17.06 5.11 61.53
C SER A 321 -15.91 5.50 62.47
N GLY A 322 -15.96 6.76 62.92
CA GLY A 322 -15.85 7.07 64.36
C GLY A 322 -14.52 7.58 64.93
N ALA A 323 -14.49 8.91 65.13
CA ALA A 323 -13.95 9.66 66.29
C ALA A 323 -12.44 10.01 66.42
N ASN A 324 -12.17 11.33 66.42
CA ASN A 324 -11.24 12.19 67.20
C ASN A 324 -9.79 11.70 67.46
N GLU A 325 -8.70 12.49 67.29
CA GLU A 325 -8.43 13.87 67.72
C GLU A 325 -7.07 14.35 67.14
N GLN A 326 -6.99 15.65 66.81
CA GLN A 326 -5.86 16.61 66.90
C GLN A 326 -4.44 16.37 66.30
N GLN A 327 -4.07 17.31 65.41
CA GLN A 327 -2.76 17.98 65.20
C GLN A 327 -1.49 17.17 64.80
N LYS A 328 -1.00 17.37 63.56
CA LYS A 328 0.25 18.10 63.22
C LYS A 328 0.64 17.90 61.74
N ASN A 329 1.01 19.00 61.07
CA ASN A 329 1.88 19.00 59.88
C ASN A 329 3.13 18.16 60.13
N VAL A 330 3.54 17.29 59.21
CA VAL A 330 4.93 17.07 58.77
C VAL A 330 4.92 16.29 57.43
N LEU A 331 5.67 16.81 56.47
CA LEU A 331 6.14 16.10 55.27
C LEU A 331 6.89 14.83 55.66
N THR A 332 6.47 13.67 55.17
CA THR A 332 7.40 12.53 55.10
C THR A 332 7.08 11.65 53.91
N ASP A 333 8.03 11.73 52.98
CA ASP A 333 8.42 10.69 52.05
C ASP A 333 8.30 9.29 52.68
N SER A 334 7.61 8.39 52.00
CA SER A 334 7.56 6.97 52.35
C SER A 334 7.45 6.20 51.04
N GLN A 335 8.61 6.13 50.38
CA GLN A 335 8.95 5.08 49.43
C GLN A 335 8.43 3.74 49.96
N THR A 336 7.44 3.18 49.25
CA THR A 336 7.20 1.75 49.28
C THR A 336 7.46 1.27 47.86
N GLU A 337 8.68 0.80 47.64
CA GLU A 337 9.11 0.15 46.41
C GLU A 337 8.26 -1.11 46.20
N MET A 338 7.32 -1.04 45.27
CA MET A 338 6.85 -2.23 44.56
C MET A 338 7.68 -2.33 43.28
N GLU A 339 8.68 -3.21 43.32
CA GLU A 339 9.46 -3.66 42.17
C GLU A 339 8.53 -3.97 40.98
N PRO A 340 8.63 -3.24 39.85
CA PRO A 340 8.01 -3.64 38.61
C PRO A 340 8.94 -4.63 37.91
N ASP A 341 8.59 -5.91 37.95
CA ASP A 341 9.17 -6.93 37.08
C ASP A 341 8.70 -6.67 35.63
N SER A 342 9.46 -5.82 34.92
CA SER A 342 9.19 -5.42 33.55
C SER A 342 10.47 -4.87 32.93
N ASP A 343 11.27 -5.75 32.33
CA ASP A 343 12.41 -5.46 31.44
C ASP A 343 12.00 -4.74 30.12
N ASP A 344 11.03 -3.82 30.18
CA ASP A 344 10.72 -2.89 29.10
C ASP A 344 11.53 -1.60 29.34
N GLU A 345 12.83 -1.65 29.03
CA GLU A 345 13.70 -0.46 28.87
C GLU A 345 13.33 0.30 27.59
N TRP A 346 12.04 0.60 27.41
CA TRP A 346 11.53 1.60 26.49
C TRP A 346 11.10 2.78 27.34
N THR A 347 12.07 3.62 27.69
CA THR A 347 11.81 4.88 28.38
C THR A 347 10.91 5.75 27.50
N GLU A 348 9.62 5.80 27.83
CA GLU A 348 8.71 6.80 27.30
C GLU A 348 9.33 8.17 27.60
N VAL A 349 9.57 8.96 26.56
CA VAL A 349 10.04 10.33 26.75
C VAL A 349 8.92 11.07 27.48
N VAL A 350 9.13 11.32 28.76
CA VAL A 350 8.23 12.13 29.59
C VAL A 350 8.08 13.49 28.90
N ASN A 351 6.84 13.88 28.60
CA ASN A 351 6.46 15.21 28.11
C ASN A 351 6.67 15.54 26.61
N GLU A 352 6.40 14.64 25.65
CA GLU A 352 6.22 15.07 24.23
C GLU A 352 4.87 15.82 24.04
N ASP A 353 3.86 15.58 24.89
CA ASP A 353 2.54 16.25 24.85
C ASP A 353 2.56 17.70 25.40
N ALA A 354 3.65 18.13 26.03
CA ALA A 354 3.79 19.49 26.57
C ALA A 354 4.39 20.50 25.57
N GLN A 355 4.62 20.10 24.31
CA GLN A 355 5.03 21.04 23.26
C GLN A 355 3.87 21.28 22.28
N PRO A 356 3.10 22.37 22.46
CA PRO A 356 2.09 22.76 21.48
C PRO A 356 2.76 23.17 20.17
N SER A 357 2.54 22.40 19.11
CA SER A 357 2.85 22.80 17.74
C SER A 357 1.66 23.57 17.16
N GLY A 358 1.65 24.89 17.31
CA GLY A 358 0.65 25.76 16.68
C GLY A 358 0.24 26.95 17.55
N SER A 359 -0.22 28.03 16.89
CA SER A 359 -0.87 29.16 17.58
C SER A 359 -2.22 28.71 18.14
N LEU A 360 -2.44 28.93 19.43
CA LEU A 360 -3.57 28.42 20.21
C LEU A 360 -4.78 29.38 20.26
N ASP A 361 -4.84 30.38 19.38
CA ASP A 361 -5.80 31.48 19.50
C ASP A 361 -7.25 31.14 19.11
N THR A 362 -7.63 29.87 18.87
CA THR A 362 -9.03 29.56 18.48
C THR A 362 -9.55 28.17 18.83
N MET A 363 -8.97 27.45 19.80
CA MET A 363 -9.53 26.16 20.25
C MET A 363 -9.79 26.18 21.75
N PRO A 364 -11.03 25.92 22.21
CA PRO A 364 -11.27 25.71 23.63
C PRO A 364 -10.55 24.43 24.05
N GLU A 365 -9.67 24.60 25.03
CA GLU A 365 -9.01 23.53 25.77
C GLU A 365 -10.08 22.60 26.36
N PHE A 366 -10.12 21.34 25.91
CA PHE A 366 -11.04 20.33 26.45
C PHE A 366 -10.52 19.83 27.81
N THR A 367 -10.43 20.72 28.79
CA THR A 367 -10.38 20.36 30.22
C THR A 367 -11.82 20.24 30.72
N THR A 368 -12.52 19.21 30.27
CA THR A 368 -13.71 18.74 31.00
C THR A 368 -13.28 17.62 31.92
N GLU A 369 -12.73 18.01 33.07
CA GLU A 369 -12.79 17.26 34.31
C GLU A 369 -14.28 16.90 34.54
N GLY A 370 -14.69 15.69 34.16
CA GLY A 370 -16.06 15.21 34.39
C GLY A 370 -16.68 14.35 33.29
N SER A 371 -16.12 14.27 32.08
CA SER A 371 -16.57 13.27 31.09
C SER A 371 -15.61 12.08 31.08
N LEU A 372 -16.03 10.96 31.67
CA LEU A 372 -15.29 9.69 31.67
C LEU A 372 -15.15 9.19 30.23
N ALA A 373 -14.05 9.56 29.57
CA ALA A 373 -13.73 9.07 28.24
C ALA A 373 -13.49 7.56 28.27
N TYR A 374 -14.15 6.84 27.39
CA TYR A 374 -14.11 5.39 27.38
C TYR A 374 -12.78 4.89 26.80
N CYS A 375 -11.99 4.19 27.61
CA CYS A 375 -10.70 3.68 27.16
C CYS A 375 -10.86 2.28 26.57
N LEU A 376 -10.34 2.10 25.34
CA LEU A 376 -10.39 0.84 24.60
C LEU A 376 -8.97 0.46 24.15
N ALA A 377 -8.58 -0.78 24.39
CA ALA A 377 -7.33 -1.36 23.88
C ALA A 377 -7.60 -2.71 23.19
N PRO A 378 -8.15 -2.71 21.96
CA PRO A 378 -8.59 -3.94 21.29
C PRO A 378 -7.47 -4.94 20.98
N SER A 379 -6.23 -4.47 20.95
CA SER A 379 -5.03 -5.27 20.65
C SER A 379 -4.23 -5.66 21.89
N GLU A 380 -4.71 -5.33 23.09
CA GLU A 380 -4.06 -5.71 24.34
C GLU A 380 -4.04 -7.23 24.53
N GLY A 381 -2.92 -7.76 25.03
CA GLY A 381 -2.71 -9.20 25.22
C GLY A 381 -2.30 -9.99 23.97
N ASN A 382 -2.34 -9.38 22.77
CA ASN A 382 -1.91 -10.03 21.54
C ASN A 382 -0.47 -9.69 21.14
N HIS A 383 0.19 -10.62 20.47
CA HIS A 383 1.54 -10.43 19.96
C HIS A 383 1.56 -9.88 18.52
N PRO A 384 2.56 -9.06 18.17
CA PRO A 384 2.68 -8.51 16.82
C PRO A 384 2.96 -9.60 15.77
N LEU A 385 2.32 -9.49 14.62
CA LEU A 385 2.55 -10.32 13.45
C LEU A 385 3.48 -9.62 12.46
N GLY A 386 4.38 -10.37 11.81
CA GLY A 386 5.22 -9.84 10.74
C GLY A 386 4.37 -9.40 9.54
N LEU A 387 4.68 -8.24 8.94
CA LEU A 387 3.95 -7.66 7.80
C LEU A 387 3.90 -8.56 6.54
N PHE A 388 4.81 -9.52 6.42
CA PHE A 388 4.85 -10.51 5.33
C PHE A 388 4.38 -11.90 5.75
N GLN A 389 4.30 -12.17 7.05
CA GLN A 389 3.69 -13.40 7.58
C GLN A 389 2.16 -13.28 7.48
N ASP A 390 1.63 -12.10 7.78
CA ASP A 390 0.21 -11.79 7.62
C ASP A 390 -0.11 -11.39 6.16
N LYS A 391 -0.64 -12.36 5.41
CA LYS A 391 -0.96 -12.26 3.98
C LYS A 391 -1.93 -11.11 3.68
N TYR A 392 -2.92 -10.88 4.54
CA TYR A 392 -4.00 -9.91 4.36
C TYR A 392 -3.87 -8.70 5.30
N SER A 393 -2.64 -8.42 5.75
CA SER A 393 -2.33 -7.35 6.71
C SER A 393 -2.83 -5.96 6.32
N GLU A 394 -2.97 -5.65 5.02
CA GLU A 394 -3.50 -4.35 4.58
C GLU A 394 -5.03 -4.33 4.57
N GLU A 395 -5.63 -5.39 4.05
CA GLU A 395 -7.06 -5.56 3.89
C GLU A 395 -7.76 -5.65 5.24
N LEU A 396 -7.12 -6.30 6.23
CA LEU A 396 -7.62 -6.41 7.60
C LEU A 396 -7.34 -5.17 8.46
N ALA A 397 -6.32 -4.38 8.13
CA ALA A 397 -5.97 -3.16 8.86
C ALA A 397 -6.78 -1.93 8.43
N PHE A 398 -7.25 -1.91 7.19
CA PHE A 398 -7.99 -0.80 6.59
C PHE A 398 -9.30 -1.29 5.96
N PRO A 399 -10.25 -1.78 6.78
CA PRO A 399 -11.48 -2.40 6.28
C PRO A 399 -12.34 -1.43 5.46
N THR A 400 -12.29 -0.11 5.68
CA THR A 400 -13.07 0.84 4.86
C THR A 400 -12.51 0.99 3.45
N LEU A 401 -11.20 0.78 3.27
CA LEU A 401 -10.55 0.89 1.96
C LEU A 401 -10.84 -0.33 1.08
N PHE A 402 -10.80 -1.52 1.68
CA PHE A 402 -10.90 -2.80 0.99
C PHE A 402 -12.24 -3.53 1.19
N CYS A 403 -13.15 -2.98 2.01
CA CYS A 403 -14.42 -3.61 2.40
C CYS A 403 -14.25 -5.01 3.02
N GLY A 404 -13.10 -5.27 3.65
CA GLY A 404 -12.72 -6.59 4.18
C GLY A 404 -12.59 -7.67 3.10
N GLN A 405 -12.42 -7.32 1.82
CA GLN A 405 -12.25 -8.29 0.75
C GLN A 405 -10.76 -8.45 0.41
N PRO A 406 -10.30 -9.67 0.10
CA PRO A 406 -8.97 -9.85 -0.46
C PRO A 406 -8.89 -9.21 -1.84
N ARG A 407 -7.68 -8.79 -2.25
CA ARG A 407 -7.46 -8.40 -3.65
C ARG A 407 -7.70 -9.59 -4.58
N ASN A 408 -8.30 -9.32 -5.73
CA ASN A 408 -8.54 -10.34 -6.75
C ASN A 408 -7.22 -10.94 -7.26
N GLU A 409 -7.27 -12.20 -7.66
CA GLU A 409 -6.15 -12.84 -8.34
C GLU A 409 -6.05 -12.33 -9.78
N ASN A 410 -4.84 -11.88 -10.14
CA ASN A 410 -4.56 -11.30 -11.45
C ASN A 410 -4.07 -12.39 -12.43
N ASN A 411 -4.58 -12.38 -13.66
CA ASN A 411 -4.13 -13.29 -14.73
C ASN A 411 -2.68 -13.03 -15.13
N VAL A 412 -2.29 -11.75 -15.18
CA VAL A 412 -0.91 -11.28 -15.40
C VAL A 412 -0.33 -10.85 -14.06
N LYS A 413 0.84 -11.38 -13.71
CA LYS A 413 1.53 -11.04 -12.46
C LYS A 413 1.82 -9.54 -12.38
N VAL A 414 1.43 -8.93 -11.26
CA VAL A 414 1.67 -7.52 -10.95
C VAL A 414 2.59 -7.42 -9.74
N HIS A 415 3.58 -6.54 -9.79
CA HIS A 415 4.45 -6.31 -8.64
C HIS A 415 3.74 -5.42 -7.61
N TYR A 416 3.97 -5.66 -6.31
CA TYR A 416 3.32 -4.91 -5.24
C TYR A 416 3.57 -3.39 -5.33
N SER A 417 4.76 -2.95 -5.76
CA SER A 417 5.02 -1.52 -5.98
C SER A 417 4.12 -0.88 -7.03
N ASP A 418 3.72 -1.65 -8.04
CA ASP A 418 2.85 -1.16 -9.12
C ASP A 418 1.41 -1.09 -8.64
N ILE A 419 0.99 -2.02 -7.77
CA ILE A 419 -0.29 -1.96 -7.05
C ILE A 419 -0.34 -0.69 -6.19
N CYS A 420 0.68 -0.40 -5.38
CA CYS A 420 0.73 0.83 -4.57
C CYS A 420 0.61 2.09 -5.43
N LYS A 421 1.34 2.16 -6.55
CA LYS A 421 1.26 3.28 -7.50
C LYS A 421 -0.12 3.39 -8.15
N TRP A 422 -0.73 2.24 -8.45
CA TRP A 422 -2.07 2.18 -9.01
C TRP A 422 -3.10 2.73 -8.03
N GLU A 423 -3.12 2.27 -6.78
CA GLU A 423 -4.02 2.72 -5.73
C GLU A 423 -3.86 4.23 -5.45
N LEU A 424 -2.62 4.74 -5.39
CA LEU A 424 -2.35 6.17 -5.17
C LEU A 424 -2.79 7.08 -6.33
N ARG A 425 -2.74 6.58 -7.56
CA ARG A 425 -3.12 7.33 -8.77
C ARG A 425 -4.52 6.99 -9.24
N HIS A 426 -5.25 6.12 -8.57
CA HIS A 426 -6.57 5.71 -9.01
C HIS A 426 -7.53 6.91 -9.02
N LYS A 427 -8.54 6.86 -9.91
CA LYS A 427 -9.62 7.87 -9.96
C LYS A 427 -10.34 8.01 -8.63
N ASP A 428 -10.52 6.88 -7.94
CA ASP A 428 -10.99 6.85 -6.56
C ASP A 428 -9.83 7.22 -5.64
N ARG A 429 -10.00 8.32 -4.91
CA ARG A 429 -8.96 8.93 -4.10
C ARG A 429 -8.88 8.34 -2.68
N ARG A 430 -9.69 7.33 -2.31
CA ARG A 430 -9.73 6.78 -0.94
C ARG A 430 -8.34 6.42 -0.38
N PHE A 431 -7.49 5.77 -1.19
CA PHE A 431 -6.14 5.37 -0.79
C PHE A 431 -5.18 6.56 -0.70
N ALA A 432 -5.32 7.53 -1.60
CA ALA A 432 -4.50 8.73 -1.60
C ALA A 432 -4.84 9.69 -0.45
N LYS A 433 -6.05 9.61 0.11
CA LYS A 433 -6.49 10.40 1.27
C LYS A 433 -6.13 9.75 2.61
N CYS A 434 -5.95 8.42 2.65
CA CYS A 434 -5.64 7.70 3.88
C CYS A 434 -4.12 7.72 4.17
N VAL A 435 -3.65 8.74 4.90
CA VAL A 435 -2.23 8.90 5.28
C VAL A 435 -1.64 7.66 5.98
N PRO A 436 -2.32 7.02 6.96
CA PRO A 436 -1.81 5.81 7.59
C PRO A 436 -1.59 4.65 6.61
N ASN A 437 -2.49 4.48 5.62
CA ASN A 437 -2.34 3.46 4.59
C ASN A 437 -1.13 3.71 3.69
N ILE A 438 -0.86 4.98 3.35
CA ILE A 438 0.31 5.37 2.54
C ILE A 438 1.61 4.99 3.26
N PHE A 439 1.75 5.34 4.54
CA PHE A 439 2.94 5.02 5.32
C PHE A 439 3.09 3.53 5.58
N PHE A 440 1.98 2.83 5.84
CA PHE A 440 1.97 1.37 5.95
C PHE A 440 2.56 0.72 4.69
N LYS A 441 2.07 1.11 3.51
CA LYS A 441 2.55 0.58 2.23
C LYS A 441 4.00 0.94 1.95
N ALA A 442 4.41 2.16 2.27
CA ALA A 442 5.79 2.62 2.13
C ALA A 442 6.75 1.76 2.98
N LYS A 443 6.39 1.48 4.24
CA LYS A 443 7.19 0.63 5.12
C LYS A 443 7.22 -0.82 4.68
N LYS A 444 6.08 -1.38 4.27
CA LYS A 444 6.03 -2.72 3.68
C LYS A 444 6.97 -2.81 2.48
N LEU A 445 6.97 -1.83 1.56
CA LEU A 445 7.91 -1.80 0.44
C LEU A 445 9.39 -1.72 0.89
N GLN A 446 9.71 -0.89 1.88
CA GLN A 446 11.07 -0.77 2.42
C GLN A 446 11.57 -2.10 3.00
N ILE A 447 10.74 -2.77 3.81
CA ILE A 447 11.12 -4.06 4.41
C ILE A 447 11.29 -5.13 3.33
N ASN A 448 10.42 -5.17 2.31
CA ASN A 448 10.57 -6.09 1.17
C ASN A 448 11.94 -5.89 0.46
N GLN A 449 12.31 -4.64 0.20
CA GLN A 449 13.59 -4.33 -0.45
C GLN A 449 14.79 -4.76 0.40
N ILE A 450 14.71 -4.62 1.73
CA ILE A 450 15.77 -5.07 2.65
C ILE A 450 15.85 -6.60 2.65
N GLN A 451 14.73 -7.30 2.80
CA GLN A 451 14.67 -8.77 2.76
C GLN A 451 15.24 -9.34 1.46
N GLN A 452 14.87 -8.76 0.31
CA GLN A 452 15.40 -9.17 -0.98
C GLN A 452 16.92 -9.03 -1.05
N LYS A 453 17.50 -7.98 -0.47
CA LYS A 453 18.96 -7.78 -0.46
C LYS A 453 19.68 -8.73 0.49
N LEU A 454 19.07 -9.06 1.64
CA LEU A 454 19.65 -9.98 2.62
C LEU A 454 19.73 -11.43 2.10
N HIS A 455 18.80 -11.86 1.25
CA HIS A 455 18.85 -13.19 0.63
C HIS A 455 19.92 -13.36 -0.46
N PHE A 456 20.63 -12.29 -0.85
CA PHE A 456 21.75 -12.34 -1.80
C PHE A 456 23.14 -12.23 -1.12
N ALA A 457 23.18 -12.20 0.21
CA ALA A 457 24.38 -12.34 1.03
C ALA A 457 24.39 -13.73 1.65
#